data_AF-X1HXQ6-F1
#
_entry.id   AF-X1HXQ6-F1
#
_cell.length_a   1.000
_cell.length_b   1.000
_cell.length_c   1.000
_cell.angle_alpha   90.00
_cell.angle_beta   90.00
_cell.angle_gamma   90.00
#
_symmetry.space_group_name_H-M   'P 1'
#
loop_
_entity.id
_entity.type
_entity.pdbx_description
1 polymer ?
#
loop_
_entity_poly.entity_id
_entity_poly.type
_entity_poly.pdbx_seq_one_letter_code
_entity_poly.pdbx_strand_id
1 'polypeptide(L)'
;MKALEFKMKRAFILLLLFLLFHSFGPGVNSKFAQEKKTKTPLQHEVTVVLKLIQVFVTDKDGNPFTDLKKSDFELYEDGKPRTITDIERHFVSQPHGRAIEEAKKGESPPAQDIPSRMNRKFFILLDIMGNDEIGMIKAKRAALHFIDTQL
;
A
#
# COMPACT_ATOMS: atom_id res chain seq x y z
N MET A 1 -46.59 58.71 51.83
CA MET A 1 -45.65 57.57 51.61
C MET A 1 -46.24 56.19 51.91
N LYS A 2 -47.11 55.99 52.93
CA LYS A 2 -47.62 54.63 53.30
C LYS A 2 -48.51 53.93 52.24
N ALA A 3 -49.20 54.68 51.37
CA ALA A 3 -50.09 54.09 50.35
C ALA A 3 -49.34 53.46 49.15
N LEU A 4 -48.14 53.95 48.84
CA LEU A 4 -47.33 53.43 47.72
C LEU A 4 -46.60 52.14 48.13
N GLU A 5 -46.10 52.09 49.37
CA GLU A 5 -45.54 50.88 50.00
C GLU A 5 -46.54 49.71 50.03
N PHE A 6 -47.81 50.00 50.29
CA PHE A 6 -48.84 48.97 50.38
C PHE A 6 -49.20 48.37 49.01
N LYS A 7 -49.19 49.20 47.96
CA LYS A 7 -49.41 48.77 46.57
C LYS A 7 -48.25 47.91 46.05
N MET A 8 -47.03 48.25 46.44
CA MET A 8 -45.80 47.51 46.10
C MET A 8 -45.71 46.16 46.82
N LYS A 9 -46.07 46.10 48.11
CA LYS A 9 -46.09 44.84 48.88
C LYS A 9 -47.17 43.88 48.40
N ARG A 10 -48.35 44.39 47.99
CA ARG A 10 -49.42 43.59 47.38
C ARG A 10 -49.03 43.03 46.01
N ALA A 11 -48.38 43.83 45.17
CA ALA A 11 -47.84 43.37 43.89
C ALA A 11 -46.73 42.32 44.07
N PHE A 12 -45.89 42.48 45.09
CA PHE A 12 -44.82 41.53 45.42
C PHE A 12 -45.38 40.20 45.98
N ILE A 13 -46.42 40.25 46.82
CA ILE A 13 -47.10 39.06 47.33
C ILE A 13 -47.81 38.29 46.20
N LEU A 14 -48.45 38.99 45.25
CA LEU A 14 -49.06 38.35 44.08
C LEU A 14 -48.02 37.73 43.13
N LEU A 15 -46.85 38.35 42.99
CA LEU A 15 -45.72 37.81 42.24
C LEU A 15 -45.13 36.55 42.92
N LEU A 16 -45.04 36.54 44.26
CA LEU A 16 -44.57 35.41 45.06
C LEU A 16 -45.55 34.23 45.03
N LEU A 17 -46.86 34.51 45.05
CA LEU A 17 -47.91 33.50 44.88
C LEU A 17 -47.90 32.89 43.46
N PHE A 18 -47.64 33.70 42.42
CA PHE A 18 -47.54 33.19 41.05
C PHE A 18 -46.31 32.28 40.83
N LEU A 19 -45.20 32.56 41.51
CA LEU A 19 -43.99 31.72 41.51
C LEU A 19 -44.17 30.40 42.27
N LEU A 20 -44.98 30.37 43.34
CA LEU A 20 -45.25 29.16 44.12
C LEU A 20 -46.21 28.17 43.43
N PHE A 21 -47.02 28.61 42.46
CA PHE A 21 -47.97 27.76 41.74
C PHE A 21 -47.41 27.10 40.45
N HIS A 22 -46.16 27.37 40.04
CA HIS A 22 -45.56 26.74 38.86
C HIS A 22 -44.89 25.37 39.15
N SER A 23 -44.81 24.94 40.41
CA SER A 23 -44.08 23.72 40.78
C SER A 23 -44.92 22.45 40.89
N PHE A 24 -46.16 22.43 40.38
CA PHE A 24 -47.01 21.23 40.39
C PHE A 24 -47.67 20.98 39.03
N GLY A 25 -46.84 20.72 38.01
CA GLY A 25 -47.30 20.05 36.79
C GLY A 25 -47.51 18.55 37.06
N PRO A 26 -48.50 17.89 36.43
CA PRO A 26 -48.72 16.45 36.60
C PRO A 26 -47.45 15.70 36.17
N GLY A 27 -46.94 14.86 37.06
CA GLY A 27 -45.70 14.13 36.89
C GLY A 27 -45.67 13.36 35.57
N VAL A 28 -44.84 13.82 34.64
CA VAL A 28 -44.41 13.00 33.51
C VAL A 28 -43.58 11.87 34.10
N ASN A 29 -44.17 10.68 34.19
CA ASN A 29 -43.46 9.44 34.46
C ASN A 29 -42.54 9.15 33.28
N SER A 30 -41.41 9.86 33.21
CA SER A 30 -40.30 9.49 32.36
C SER A 30 -39.71 8.21 32.94
N LYS A 31 -40.15 7.06 32.43
CA LYS A 31 -39.35 5.84 32.49
C LYS A 31 -38.00 6.20 31.87
N PHE A 32 -36.99 6.42 32.70
CA PHE A 32 -35.62 6.48 32.25
C PHE A 32 -35.31 5.12 31.60
N ALA A 33 -35.45 5.04 30.27
CA ALA A 33 -34.83 4.00 29.49
C ALA A 33 -33.34 4.20 29.68
N GLN A 34 -32.74 3.39 30.55
CA GLN A 34 -31.31 3.33 30.74
C GLN A 34 -30.72 2.88 29.42
N GLU A 35 -30.30 3.85 28.60
CA GLU A 35 -29.61 3.61 27.34
C GLU A 35 -28.31 2.88 27.70
N LYS A 36 -28.33 1.55 27.55
CA LYS A 36 -27.16 0.69 27.73
C LYS A 36 -26.19 1.11 26.64
N LYS A 37 -25.30 2.05 26.95
CA LYS A 37 -24.10 2.34 26.14
C LYS A 37 -23.32 1.03 26.04
N THR A 38 -23.59 0.27 24.99
CA THR A 38 -22.76 -0.85 24.57
C THR A 38 -21.39 -0.26 24.30
N LYS A 39 -20.45 -0.46 25.24
CA LYS A 39 -19.05 -0.12 25.02
C LYS A 39 -18.60 -0.94 23.82
N THR A 40 -18.42 -0.29 22.67
CA THR A 40 -17.74 -0.90 21.53
C THR A 40 -16.38 -1.39 22.02
N PRO A 41 -16.02 -2.67 21.80
CA PRO A 41 -14.72 -3.17 22.25
C PRO A 41 -13.61 -2.32 21.64
N LEU A 42 -12.61 -1.96 22.45
CA LEU A 42 -11.41 -1.28 21.96
C LEU A 42 -10.76 -2.17 20.89
N GLN A 43 -10.71 -1.66 19.65
CA GLN A 43 -10.01 -2.31 18.56
C GLN A 43 -8.63 -1.67 18.40
N HIS A 44 -7.60 -2.51 18.30
CA HIS A 44 -6.24 -2.09 17.98
C HIS A 44 -5.98 -2.43 16.52
N GLU A 45 -5.94 -1.41 15.66
CA GLU A 45 -5.66 -1.56 14.25
C GLU A 45 -4.17 -1.33 13.99
N VAL A 46 -3.55 -2.26 13.26
CA VAL A 46 -2.14 -2.17 12.85
C VAL A 46 -2.08 -2.28 11.33
N THR A 47 -1.59 -1.23 10.68
CA THR A 47 -1.36 -1.22 9.23
C THR A 47 0.07 -1.67 8.93
N VAL A 48 0.21 -2.75 8.16
CA VAL A 48 1.51 -3.27 7.71
C VAL A 48 1.66 -2.99 6.22
N VAL A 49 2.80 -2.43 5.82
CA VAL A 49 3.15 -2.21 4.41
C VAL A 49 4.40 -3.02 4.08
N LEU A 50 4.26 -3.96 3.13
CA LEU A 50 5.38 -4.71 2.60
C LEU A 50 6.06 -3.93 1.47
N LYS A 51 7.37 -3.68 1.59
CA LYS A 51 8.20 -3.10 0.53
C LYS A 51 9.12 -4.16 -0.04
N LEU A 52 8.99 -4.46 -1.33
CA LEU A 52 9.86 -5.37 -2.06
C LEU A 52 10.93 -4.57 -2.80
N ILE A 53 12.20 -4.87 -2.53
CA ILE A 53 13.35 -4.23 -3.16
C ILE A 53 14.08 -5.29 -3.97
N GLN A 54 14.25 -5.05 -5.26
CA GLN A 54 14.90 -5.98 -6.17
C GLN A 54 16.34 -5.53 -6.43
N VAL A 55 17.29 -6.45 -6.25
CA VAL A 55 18.72 -6.23 -6.47
C VAL A 55 19.26 -7.28 -7.43
N PHE A 56 20.19 -6.89 -8.30
CA PHE A 56 20.90 -7.77 -9.21
C PHE A 56 22.40 -7.53 -9.06
N VAL A 57 23.14 -8.59 -8.74
CA VAL A 57 24.57 -8.50 -8.41
C VAL A 57 25.34 -9.45 -9.31
N THR A 58 26.31 -8.92 -10.04
CA THR A 58 27.18 -9.68 -10.95
C THR A 58 28.65 -9.39 -10.68
N ASP A 59 29.51 -10.30 -11.08
CA ASP A 59 30.94 -10.03 -11.19
C ASP A 59 31.25 -9.11 -12.40
N LYS A 60 32.54 -8.84 -12.59
CA LYS A 60 33.06 -8.02 -13.70
C LYS A 60 32.81 -8.64 -15.09
N ASP A 61 32.62 -9.96 -15.15
CA ASP A 61 32.42 -10.73 -16.37
C ASP A 61 30.91 -10.93 -16.67
N GLY A 62 30.03 -10.44 -15.79
CA GLY A 62 28.57 -10.49 -15.91
C GLY A 62 27.93 -11.71 -15.27
N ASN A 63 28.69 -12.58 -14.58
CA ASN A 63 28.13 -13.76 -13.93
C ASN A 63 27.40 -13.36 -12.64
N PRO A 64 26.17 -13.86 -12.39
CA PRO A 64 25.45 -13.57 -11.15
C PRO A 64 26.17 -14.10 -9.91
N PHE A 65 26.25 -13.27 -8.86
CA PHE A 65 26.65 -13.74 -7.53
C PHE A 65 25.52 -14.54 -6.88
N THR A 66 25.72 -15.84 -6.64
CA THR A 66 24.64 -16.75 -6.25
C THR A 66 24.52 -17.02 -4.76
N ASP A 67 25.55 -16.72 -3.98
CA ASP A 67 25.72 -17.12 -2.59
C ASP A 67 25.52 -15.97 -1.58
N LEU A 68 25.06 -14.80 -2.04
CA LEU A 68 24.77 -13.65 -1.19
C LEU A 68 23.74 -13.98 -0.10
N LYS A 69 24.02 -13.46 1.10
CA LYS A 69 23.22 -13.59 2.31
C LYS A 69 22.62 -12.25 2.70
N LYS A 70 21.59 -12.29 3.55
CA LYS A 70 20.97 -11.07 4.10
C LYS A 70 21.95 -10.17 4.85
N SER A 71 22.99 -10.75 5.45
CA SER A 71 24.07 -10.02 6.12
C SER A 71 24.93 -9.17 5.18
N ASP A 72 24.89 -9.44 3.88
CA ASP A 72 25.76 -8.80 2.90
C ASP A 72 25.12 -7.52 2.33
N PHE A 73 23.96 -7.14 2.84
CA PHE A 73 23.19 -5.97 2.41
C PHE A 73 22.89 -5.06 3.60
N GLU A 74 23.04 -3.77 3.36
CA GLU A 74 22.55 -2.70 4.24
C GLU A 74 21.47 -1.91 3.50
N LEU A 75 20.32 -1.69 4.16
CA LEU A 75 19.23 -0.92 3.58
C LEU A 75 19.12 0.42 4.31
N TYR A 76 19.09 1.51 3.54
CA TYR A 76 18.83 2.85 4.06
C TYR A 76 17.60 3.44 3.38
N GLU A 77 16.77 4.11 4.15
CA GLU A 77 15.65 4.91 3.67
C GLU A 77 15.79 6.31 4.24
N ASP A 78 15.89 7.32 3.36
CA ASP A 78 16.18 8.71 3.73
C ASP A 78 17.42 8.84 4.64
N GLY A 79 18.46 8.04 4.35
CA GLY A 79 19.70 8.01 5.13
C GLY A 79 19.62 7.27 6.47
N LYS A 80 18.47 6.70 6.84
CA LYS A 80 18.30 5.94 8.09
C LYS A 80 18.37 4.44 7.82
N PRO A 81 19.12 3.66 8.63
CA PRO A 81 19.21 2.21 8.44
C PRO A 81 17.84 1.55 8.67
N ARG A 82 17.54 0.55 7.85
CA ARG A 82 16.31 -0.26 7.88
C ARG A 82 16.65 -1.73 8.00
N THR A 83 15.82 -2.45 8.74
CA THR A 83 15.94 -3.90 8.87
C THR A 83 15.40 -4.58 7.63
N ILE A 84 16.23 -5.39 6.97
CA ILE A 84 15.78 -6.32 5.94
C ILE A 84 15.11 -7.49 6.66
N THR A 85 13.83 -7.74 6.41
CA THR A 85 13.09 -8.83 7.07
C THR A 85 13.40 -10.18 6.42
N ASP A 86 13.33 -10.25 5.09
CA ASP A 86 13.49 -11.47 4.29
C ASP A 86 14.24 -11.20 2.97
N ILE A 87 14.78 -12.25 2.35
CA ILE A 87 15.39 -12.21 1.01
C ILE A 87 14.96 -13.46 0.23
N GLU A 88 14.39 -13.24 -0.95
CA GLU A 88 14.14 -14.28 -1.95
C GLU A 88 15.23 -14.26 -3.02
N ARG A 89 15.80 -15.42 -3.35
CA ARG A 89 16.80 -15.55 -4.42
C ARG A 89 16.13 -16.02 -5.71
N HIS A 90 16.33 -15.25 -6.78
CA HIS A 90 15.89 -15.62 -8.12
C HIS A 90 17.10 -15.87 -9.01
N PHE A 91 17.29 -17.12 -9.39
CA PHE A 91 18.30 -17.49 -10.39
C PHE A 91 17.62 -17.51 -11.76
N VAL A 92 18.06 -16.61 -12.64
CA VAL A 92 17.71 -16.71 -14.05
C VAL A 92 18.70 -17.67 -14.66
N SER A 93 18.25 -18.84 -15.08
CA SER A 93 19.01 -19.66 -16.00
C SER A 93 19.12 -18.89 -17.31
N GLN A 94 20.21 -18.14 -17.51
CA GLN A 94 20.49 -17.57 -18.83
C GLN A 94 20.70 -18.74 -19.81
N PRO A 95 19.96 -18.80 -20.94
CA PRO A 95 20.25 -19.77 -22.00
C PRO A 95 21.55 -19.44 -22.75
N HIS A 96 22.14 -18.27 -22.50
CA HIS A 96 23.28 -17.79 -23.27
C HIS A 96 24.59 -18.20 -22.62
N GLY A 97 25.09 -19.37 -23.02
CA GLY A 97 26.47 -19.76 -22.76
C GLY A 97 26.81 -21.23 -22.99
N ARG A 98 25.82 -22.14 -23.06
CA ARG A 98 26.08 -23.58 -23.19
C ARG A 98 25.56 -24.23 -24.47
N ALA A 99 24.97 -23.45 -25.39
CA ALA A 99 24.39 -24.00 -26.62
C ALA A 99 25.42 -24.34 -27.71
N ILE A 100 26.71 -23.98 -27.55
CA ILE A 100 27.71 -24.22 -28.61
C ILE A 100 28.55 -25.49 -28.38
N GLU A 101 28.64 -26.04 -27.15
CA GLU A 101 29.44 -27.25 -26.92
C GLU A 101 28.63 -28.54 -26.64
N GLU A 102 27.37 -28.45 -26.19
CA GLU A 102 26.57 -29.65 -25.87
C GLU A 102 25.63 -30.12 -27.00
N ALA A 103 25.65 -29.48 -28.17
CA ALA A 103 24.86 -29.88 -29.35
C ALA A 103 25.31 -31.21 -30.02
N LYS A 104 26.16 -32.02 -29.38
CA LYS A 104 26.61 -33.33 -29.89
C LYS A 104 26.18 -34.55 -29.08
N LYS A 105 25.36 -34.42 -28.03
CA LYS A 105 24.81 -35.63 -27.40
C LYS A 105 23.46 -35.38 -26.73
N GLY A 106 22.40 -35.79 -27.45
CA GLY A 106 21.20 -36.46 -26.95
C GLY A 106 20.40 -35.77 -25.84
N GLU A 107 19.17 -35.37 -26.22
CA GLU A 107 18.02 -35.08 -25.35
C GLU A 107 18.21 -33.95 -24.34
N SER A 108 17.87 -32.74 -24.78
CA SER A 108 17.53 -31.62 -23.90
C SER A 108 16.28 -31.99 -23.08
N PRO A 109 16.31 -31.87 -21.74
CA PRO A 109 15.10 -31.87 -20.94
C PRO A 109 14.15 -30.77 -21.42
N PRO A 110 12.82 -30.95 -21.34
CA PRO A 110 11.88 -29.92 -21.73
C PRO A 110 12.18 -28.64 -20.94
N ALA A 111 12.36 -27.54 -21.65
CA ALA A 111 12.51 -26.22 -21.07
C ALA A 111 11.33 -26.00 -20.11
N GLN A 112 11.60 -26.05 -18.82
CA GLN A 112 10.63 -25.59 -17.84
C GLN A 112 10.57 -24.08 -18.01
N ASP A 113 9.45 -23.59 -18.52
CA ASP A 113 9.06 -22.19 -18.41
C ASP A 113 8.95 -21.87 -16.92
N ILE A 114 10.06 -21.47 -16.31
CA ILE A 114 10.03 -20.81 -15.02
C ILE A 114 9.55 -19.40 -15.33
N PRO A 115 8.29 -19.03 -15.05
CA PRO A 115 7.83 -17.68 -15.32
C PRO A 115 8.76 -16.72 -14.58
N SER A 116 9.44 -15.87 -15.35
CA SER A 116 10.28 -14.79 -14.85
C SER A 116 9.40 -13.86 -14.01
N ARG A 117 9.33 -14.12 -12.69
CA ARG A 117 8.51 -13.35 -11.73
C ARG A 117 9.03 -11.95 -11.46
N MET A 118 10.10 -11.52 -12.12
CA MET A 118 10.55 -10.15 -12.02
C MET A 118 9.55 -9.27 -12.74
N ASN A 119 9.05 -8.23 -12.08
CA ASN A 119 8.25 -7.16 -12.68
C ASN A 119 9.15 -6.30 -13.60
N ARG A 120 9.88 -6.93 -14.54
CA ARG A 120 10.77 -6.25 -15.48
C ARG A 120 9.89 -5.47 -16.43
N LYS A 121 10.14 -4.17 -16.49
CA LYS A 121 9.52 -3.27 -17.45
C LYS A 121 10.53 -3.08 -18.58
N PHE A 122 10.21 -3.56 -19.77
CA PHE A 122 11.01 -3.32 -20.97
C PHE A 122 10.44 -2.10 -21.69
N PHE A 123 11.30 -1.13 -21.98
CA PHE A 123 10.98 0.01 -22.82
C PHE A 123 11.73 -0.16 -24.14
N ILE A 124 10.98 -0.30 -25.23
CA ILE A 124 11.55 -0.37 -26.58
C ILE A 124 11.31 0.99 -27.23
N LEU A 125 12.39 1.73 -27.47
CA LEU A 125 12.35 3.04 -28.10
C LEU A 125 12.75 2.87 -29.57
N LEU A 126 11.86 3.28 -30.47
CA LEU A 126 12.10 3.27 -31.91
C LEU A 126 12.24 4.71 -32.39
N ASP A 127 13.43 5.07 -32.88
CA ASP A 127 13.64 6.37 -33.50
C ASP A 127 13.02 6.40 -34.90
N ILE A 128 12.25 7.45 -35.16
CA ILE A 128 11.59 7.71 -36.43
C ILE A 128 12.47 8.62 -37.30
N MET A 129 13.34 9.44 -36.68
CA MET A 129 14.13 10.41 -37.40
C MET A 129 15.28 9.72 -38.15
N GLY A 130 15.29 9.82 -39.48
CA GLY A 130 16.24 9.09 -40.33
C GLY A 130 15.82 7.66 -40.69
N ASN A 131 14.59 7.25 -40.34
CA ASN A 131 14.03 5.96 -40.70
C ASN A 131 12.97 6.11 -41.82
N ASP A 132 12.91 5.14 -42.73
CA ASP A 132 11.88 5.06 -43.77
C ASP A 132 10.75 4.07 -43.36
N GLU A 133 9.69 3.98 -44.16
CA GLU A 133 8.55 3.11 -43.86
C GLU A 133 8.96 1.64 -43.71
N ILE A 134 9.90 1.19 -44.54
CA ILE A 134 10.41 -0.18 -44.53
C ILE A 134 11.23 -0.43 -43.26
N GLY A 135 12.09 0.51 -42.88
CA GLY A 135 12.91 0.44 -41.69
C GLY A 135 12.08 0.46 -40.41
N MET A 136 10.96 1.20 -40.38
CA MET A 136 10.01 1.13 -39.26
C MET A 136 9.32 -0.24 -39.16
N ILE A 137 8.94 -0.85 -40.28
CA ILE A 137 8.38 -2.21 -40.30
C ILE A 137 9.41 -3.23 -39.80
N LYS A 138 10.68 -3.11 -40.22
CA LYS A 138 11.78 -3.96 -39.75
C LYS A 138 12.06 -3.80 -38.27
N ALA A 139 12.12 -2.56 -37.78
CA ALA A 139 12.35 -2.24 -36.37
C ALA A 139 11.24 -2.83 -35.48
N LYS A 140 9.97 -2.68 -35.88
CA LYS A 140 8.83 -3.32 -35.21
C LYS A 140 8.97 -4.85 -35.19
N ARG A 141 9.33 -5.46 -36.33
CA ARG A 141 9.49 -6.92 -36.41
C ARG A 141 10.63 -7.42 -35.51
N ALA A 142 11.75 -6.71 -35.46
CA ALA A 142 12.87 -7.03 -34.59
C ALA A 142 12.49 -6.90 -33.11
N ALA A 143 11.75 -5.84 -32.75
CA ALA A 143 11.23 -5.67 -31.39
C ALA A 143 10.30 -6.81 -30.97
N LEU A 144 9.36 -7.21 -31.84
CA LEU A 144 8.48 -8.35 -31.59
C LEU A 144 9.26 -9.65 -31.46
N HIS A 145 10.19 -9.93 -32.38
CA HIS A 145 11.04 -11.11 -32.31
C HIS A 145 11.84 -11.17 -30.99
N PHE A 146 12.39 -10.04 -30.54
CA PHE A 146 13.10 -9.97 -29.25
C PHE A 146 12.18 -10.33 -28.08
N ILE A 147 10.95 -9.77 -28.05
CA ILE A 147 9.95 -10.09 -27.02
C ILE A 147 9.60 -11.58 -27.02
N ASP A 148 9.45 -12.18 -28.20
CA ASP A 148 9.00 -13.57 -28.33
C ASP A 148 10.10 -14.60 -28.04
N THR A 149 11.38 -14.22 -28.15
CA THR A 149 12.50 -15.20 -28.14
C THR A 149 13.58 -14.97 -27.10
N GLN A 150 13.72 -13.75 -26.57
CA GLN A 150 14.85 -13.37 -25.69
C GLN A 150 14.42 -12.78 -24.34
N LEU A 151 13.11 -12.57 -24.13
CA LEU A 151 12.53 -12.16 -22.85
C LEU A 151 11.88 -13.34 -22.14
#